data_AF-A0A4Z0P5Q1-F1
#
_entry.id   AF-A0A4Z0P5Q1-F1
#
_cell.length_a   1.000
_cell.length_b   1.000
_cell.length_c   1.000
_cell.angle_alpha   90.00
_cell.angle_beta   90.00
_cell.angle_gamma   90.00
#
_symmetry.space_group_name_H-M   'P 1'
#
loop_
_entity.id
_entity.type
_entity.pdbx_description
1 polymer ?
#
loop_
_entity_poly.entity_id
_entity_poly.type
_entity_poly.pdbx_seq_one_letter_code
_entity_poly.pdbx_strand_id
1 'polypeptide(L)'
;MLPLHTLPTNWGDVTLGQAAKLEALGEASIQDCLALLLDCSIPDLLQLRGPELGAALHQVLFLAGEEKPDFTAFVRPTVIRLGGSIASVEVPVLDTLEDLSFGQAADIGALMQELGSDIPQLRLQVLATILQPAYDGTAYDSDRVAVLEVLCADIKLRDALPLTDFFLPSTTASAGATPPSSSASPSAVPSRLPTSAALAKSGIP
;
A
#
# COMPACT_ATOMS: atom_id res chain seq x y z
N MET A 1 4.21 11.67 29.41
CA MET A 1 4.02 12.94 28.67
C MET A 1 3.60 12.55 27.27
N LEU A 2 2.44 12.98 26.79
CA LEU A 2 1.96 12.62 25.45
C LEU A 2 2.83 13.30 24.38
N PRO A 3 3.22 12.61 23.30
CA PRO A 3 4.14 13.14 22.30
C PRO A 3 3.41 14.08 21.32
N LEU A 4 2.90 15.21 21.81
CA LEU A 4 2.12 16.15 20.99
C LEU A 4 2.88 16.71 19.77
N HIS A 5 4.21 16.65 19.79
CA HIS A 5 5.08 17.08 18.69
C HIS A 5 5.20 16.04 17.56
N THR A 6 4.71 14.81 17.77
CA THR A 6 4.71 13.74 16.76
C THR A 6 3.39 13.63 16.01
N LEU A 7 2.43 14.52 16.30
CA LEU A 7 1.16 14.55 15.60
C LEU A 7 1.38 14.90 14.12
N PRO A 8 0.73 14.17 13.19
CA PRO A 8 0.74 14.55 11.79
C PRO A 8 -0.01 15.87 11.62
N THR A 9 0.44 16.68 10.67
CA THR A 9 -0.21 17.96 10.31
C THR A 9 -0.90 17.92 8.94
N ASN A 10 -0.73 16.81 8.22
CA ASN A 10 -1.33 16.52 6.92
C ASN A 10 -1.43 15.01 6.71
N TRP A 11 -2.27 14.58 5.76
CA TRP A 11 -2.45 13.15 5.44
C TRP A 11 -1.15 12.46 5.04
N GLY A 12 -0.26 13.14 4.31
CA GLY A 12 1.02 12.55 3.88
C GLY A 12 1.94 12.18 5.04
N ASP A 13 1.75 12.73 6.24
CA ASP A 13 2.52 12.41 7.45
C ASP A 13 1.87 11.34 8.34
N VAL A 14 0.62 10.96 8.06
CA VAL A 14 -0.07 9.86 8.74
C VAL A 14 0.61 8.54 8.33
N THR A 15 0.82 7.64 9.29
CA THR A 15 1.38 6.31 8.97
C THR A 15 0.32 5.39 8.38
N LEU A 16 0.71 4.36 7.63
CA LEU A 16 -0.22 3.37 7.10
C LEU A 16 -1.04 2.70 8.20
N GLY A 17 -0.42 2.34 9.32
CA GLY A 17 -1.11 1.75 10.46
C GLY A 17 -2.11 2.71 11.11
N GLN A 18 -1.78 4.00 11.19
CA GLN A 18 -2.72 5.02 11.66
C GLN A 18 -3.87 5.20 10.66
N ALA A 19 -3.59 5.23 9.36
CA ALA A 19 -4.61 5.36 8.33
C ALA A 19 -5.60 4.18 8.35
N ALA A 20 -5.11 2.95 8.50
CA ALA A 20 -5.95 1.76 8.63
C ALA A 20 -6.85 1.81 9.85
N LYS A 21 -6.30 2.19 11.01
CA LYS A 21 -7.10 2.36 12.23
C LYS A 21 -8.12 3.50 12.10
N LEU A 22 -7.76 4.61 11.46
CA LEU A 22 -8.67 5.76 11.25
C LEU A 22 -9.85 5.39 10.36
N GLU A 23 -9.63 4.61 9.30
CA GLU A 23 -10.69 4.16 8.42
C GLU A 23 -11.63 3.15 9.12
N ALA A 24 -11.06 2.25 9.94
CA ALA A 24 -11.83 1.30 10.74
C ALA A 24 -12.73 1.97 11.79
N LEU A 25 -12.44 3.21 12.20
CA LEU A 25 -13.29 3.96 13.14
C LEU A 25 -14.62 4.43 12.51
N GLY A 26 -14.72 4.54 11.18
CA GLY A 26 -15.91 5.04 10.51
C GLY A 26 -16.26 6.50 10.89
N GLU A 27 -17.51 6.75 11.30
CA GLU A 27 -17.95 8.06 11.81
C GLU A 27 -17.42 8.30 13.24
N ALA A 28 -16.13 8.61 13.36
CA ALA A 28 -15.47 8.93 14.63
C ALA A 28 -15.48 10.44 14.92
N SER A 29 -15.47 10.79 16.21
CA SER A 29 -15.23 12.17 16.63
C SER A 29 -13.76 12.54 16.46
N ILE A 30 -13.48 13.85 16.37
CA ILE A 30 -12.09 14.34 16.31
C ILE A 30 -11.25 13.94 17.55
N GLN A 31 -11.92 13.66 18.68
CA GLN A 31 -11.27 13.19 19.90
C GLN A 31 -10.82 11.74 19.75
N ASP A 32 -11.62 10.91 19.09
CA ASP A 32 -11.27 9.51 18.79
C ASP A 32 -10.06 9.46 17.84
N CYS A 33 -10.08 10.29 16.80
CA CYS A 33 -8.96 10.43 15.87
C CYS A 33 -7.69 10.90 16.59
N LEU A 34 -7.80 11.92 17.45
CA LEU A 34 -6.66 12.43 18.22
C LEU A 34 -6.09 11.39 19.19
N ALA A 35 -6.96 10.65 19.87
CA ALA A 35 -6.57 9.57 20.79
C ALA A 35 -5.80 8.47 20.04
N LEU A 36 -6.29 8.07 18.87
CA LEU A 36 -5.63 7.10 18.01
C LEU A 36 -4.25 7.59 17.53
N LEU A 37 -4.15 8.84 17.07
CA LEU A 37 -2.88 9.39 16.58
C LEU A 37 -1.82 9.57 17.68
N LEU A 38 -2.26 9.81 18.91
CA LEU A 38 -1.38 9.91 20.09
C LEU A 38 -1.13 8.57 20.79
N ASP A 39 -1.74 7.48 20.30
CA ASP A 39 -1.74 6.15 20.92
C ASP A 39 -2.11 6.19 22.41
N CYS A 40 -3.20 6.89 22.73
CA CYS A 40 -3.67 7.06 24.10
C CYS A 40 -5.18 6.89 24.24
N SER A 41 -5.67 6.81 25.48
CA SER A 41 -7.11 6.77 25.74
C SER A 41 -7.74 8.17 25.75
N ILE A 42 -9.04 8.28 25.50
CA ILE A 42 -9.77 9.55 25.60
C ILE A 42 -9.66 10.17 27.02
N PRO A 43 -9.79 9.39 28.12
CA PRO A 43 -9.54 9.93 29.46
C PRO A 43 -8.15 10.54 29.65
N ASP A 44 -7.12 10.02 28.96
CA ASP A 44 -5.76 10.58 29.04
C ASP A 44 -5.66 11.92 28.29
N LEU A 45 -6.43 12.12 27.21
CA LEU A 45 -6.53 13.42 26.53
C LEU A 45 -7.09 14.49 27.47
N LEU A 46 -8.06 14.13 28.32
CA LEU A 46 -8.68 15.07 29.28
C LEU A 46 -7.74 15.47 30.42
N GLN A 47 -6.62 14.77 30.61
CA GLN A 47 -5.59 15.13 31.58
C GLN A 47 -4.59 16.16 31.02
N LEU A 48 -4.63 16.45 29.71
CA LEU A 48 -3.82 17.50 29.10
C LEU A 48 -4.26 18.89 29.58
N ARG A 49 -3.30 19.83 29.60
CA ARG A 49 -3.64 21.22 29.88
C ARG A 49 -4.44 21.80 28.71
N GLY A 50 -5.41 22.66 28.99
CA GLY A 50 -6.27 23.28 27.97
C GLY A 50 -5.52 23.84 26.73
N PRO A 51 -4.40 24.57 26.89
CA PRO A 51 -3.60 25.05 25.76
C PRO A 51 -2.95 23.93 24.93
N GLU A 52 -2.49 22.86 25.58
CA GLU A 52 -1.85 21.71 24.93
C GLU A 52 -2.87 20.91 24.12
N LEU A 53 -4.05 20.67 24.71
CA LEU A 53 -5.16 20.02 24.02
C LEU A 53 -5.65 20.85 22.83
N GLY A 54 -5.78 22.17 23.00
CA GLY A 54 -6.17 23.08 21.92
C GLY A 54 -5.18 23.05 20.75
N ALA A 55 -3.87 23.05 21.04
CA ALA A 55 -2.83 22.94 20.02
C ALA A 55 -2.86 21.58 19.31
N ALA A 56 -3.09 20.49 20.05
CA ALA A 56 -3.19 19.15 19.49
C ALA A 56 -4.42 18.99 18.56
N LEU A 57 -5.58 19.50 18.99
CA LEU A 57 -6.80 19.51 18.18
C LEU A 57 -6.61 20.32 16.89
N HIS A 58 -5.95 21.47 16.96
CA HIS A 58 -5.69 22.28 15.77
C HIS A 58 -4.80 21.57 14.74
N GLN A 59 -3.86 20.73 15.19
CA GLN A 59 -2.98 19.98 14.29
C GLN A 59 -3.72 18.89 13.52
N VAL A 60 -4.78 18.31 14.08
CA VAL A 60 -5.53 17.21 13.45
C VAL A 60 -6.76 17.68 12.66
N LEU A 61 -6.98 18.99 12.54
CA LEU A 61 -8.11 19.54 11.77
C LEU A 61 -8.11 19.13 10.29
N PHE A 62 -6.95 18.77 9.73
CA PHE A 62 -6.86 18.28 8.35
C PHE A 62 -7.66 16.98 8.12
N LEU A 63 -7.96 16.21 9.19
CA LEU A 63 -8.81 15.02 9.11
C LEU A 63 -10.29 15.36 8.93
N ALA A 64 -10.70 16.56 9.36
CA ALA A 64 -12.08 17.05 9.25
C ALA A 64 -12.34 17.81 7.93
N GLY A 65 -11.31 18.00 7.10
CA GLY A 65 -11.47 18.61 5.77
C GLY A 65 -12.24 17.71 4.81
N GLU A 66 -13.09 18.31 3.97
CA GLU A 66 -14.00 17.58 3.06
C GLU A 66 -13.30 16.88 1.89
N GLU A 67 -12.06 17.25 1.55
CA GLU A 67 -11.29 16.60 0.49
C GLU A 67 -10.06 15.87 1.04
N LYS A 68 -10.05 14.54 0.91
CA LYS A 68 -8.79 13.77 0.95
C LYS A 68 -7.85 14.39 -0.10
N PRO A 69 -6.58 14.66 0.23
CA PRO A 69 -5.68 15.28 -0.72
C PRO A 69 -5.46 14.38 -1.93
N ASP A 70 -5.13 15.00 -3.06
CA ASP A 70 -4.70 14.27 -4.25
C ASP A 70 -3.41 13.51 -3.96
N PHE A 71 -3.55 12.21 -3.73
CA PHE A 71 -2.46 11.31 -3.40
C PHE A 71 -1.54 11.04 -4.59
N THR A 72 -1.96 11.39 -5.81
CA THR A 72 -1.12 11.27 -7.01
C THR A 72 0.01 12.29 -7.05
N ALA A 73 -0.05 13.33 -6.19
CA ALA A 73 0.99 14.34 -6.05
C ALA A 73 2.25 13.84 -5.31
N PHE A 74 2.21 12.65 -4.70
CA PHE A 74 3.34 12.12 -3.96
C PHE A 74 4.40 11.51 -4.88
N VAL A 75 5.66 11.90 -4.65
CA VAL A 75 6.80 11.41 -5.41
C VAL A 75 7.23 10.05 -4.89
N ARG A 76 7.45 9.12 -5.81
CA ARG A 76 7.94 7.78 -5.46
C ARG A 76 9.30 7.86 -4.76
N PRO A 77 9.45 7.26 -3.55
CA PRO A 77 10.72 7.22 -2.86
C PRO A 77 11.67 6.23 -3.54
N THR A 78 12.98 6.50 -3.46
CA THR A 78 14.03 5.56 -3.87
C THR A 78 14.47 4.64 -2.73
N VAL A 79 14.23 5.04 -1.48
CA VAL A 79 14.57 4.30 -0.27
C VAL A 79 13.44 4.49 0.75
N ILE A 80 13.03 3.41 1.40
CA ILE A 80 12.13 3.43 2.55
C ILE A 80 12.90 3.09 3.83
N ARG A 81 12.55 3.76 4.93
CA ARG A 81 13.13 3.50 6.25
C ARG A 81 12.16 2.69 7.09
N LEU A 82 12.60 1.50 7.52
CA LEU A 82 11.82 0.57 8.36
C LEU A 82 12.43 0.43 9.75
N GLY A 83 11.63 0.22 10.80
CA GLY A 83 12.14 0.03 12.18
C GLY A 83 12.18 1.30 13.04
N GLY A 84 11.45 2.35 12.62
CA GLY A 84 11.25 3.56 13.41
C GLY A 84 12.52 4.37 13.69
N SER A 85 12.46 5.24 14.70
CA SER A 85 13.54 6.21 15.00
C SER A 85 14.77 5.59 15.71
N ILE A 86 14.66 4.36 16.21
CA ILE A 86 15.71 3.75 17.06
C ILE A 86 16.58 2.77 16.27
N ALA A 87 16.03 2.09 15.27
CA ALA A 87 16.74 1.10 14.46
C ALA A 87 16.28 1.13 13.00
N SER A 88 16.39 2.29 12.34
CA SER A 88 15.96 2.45 10.95
C SER A 88 16.87 1.69 9.98
N VAL A 89 16.32 0.71 9.27
CA VAL A 89 16.93 0.02 8.13
C VAL A 89 16.51 0.74 6.85
N GLU A 90 17.48 1.07 6.00
CA GLU A 90 17.22 1.61 4.67
C GLU A 90 16.97 0.47 3.67
N VAL A 91 15.77 0.43 3.11
CA VAL A 91 15.34 -0.55 2.13
C VAL A 91 15.27 0.12 0.77
N PRO A 92 16.08 -0.31 -0.21
CA PRO A 92 16.00 0.23 -1.56
C PRO A 92 14.66 -0.16 -2.19
N VAL A 93 14.05 0.80 -2.86
CA VAL A 93 12.85 0.57 -3.68
C VAL A 93 13.31 0.18 -5.09
N LEU A 94 12.66 -0.80 -5.70
CA LEU A 94 12.93 -1.20 -7.09
C LEU A 94 12.83 0.00 -8.04
N ASP A 95 13.63 0.03 -9.10
CA ASP A 95 13.56 1.13 -10.09
C ASP A 95 12.20 1.12 -10.80
N THR A 96 11.64 -0.06 -11.08
CA THR A 96 10.28 -0.24 -11.60
C THR A 96 9.51 -1.27 -10.79
N LEU A 97 8.19 -1.10 -10.66
CA LEU A 97 7.32 -2.10 -10.02
C LEU A 97 7.00 -3.26 -10.98
N GLU A 98 7.45 -3.18 -12.24
CA GLU A 98 7.39 -4.26 -13.22
C GLU A 98 8.45 -5.34 -12.94
N ASP A 99 9.49 -5.00 -12.16
CA ASP A 99 10.57 -5.92 -11.77
C ASP A 99 10.20 -6.87 -10.62
N LEU A 100 8.93 -6.89 -10.18
CA LEU A 100 8.48 -7.83 -9.17
C LEU A 100 8.61 -9.28 -9.65
N SER A 101 9.02 -10.15 -8.74
CA SER A 101 9.03 -11.59 -9.02
C SER A 101 7.61 -12.11 -9.24
N PHE A 102 7.48 -13.22 -9.97
CA PHE A 102 6.19 -13.88 -10.20
C PHE A 102 5.46 -14.19 -8.89
N GLY A 103 6.19 -14.61 -7.84
CA GLY A 103 5.62 -14.89 -6.52
C GLY A 103 4.99 -13.66 -5.88
N GLN A 104 5.67 -12.51 -5.93
CA GLN A 104 5.12 -11.25 -5.42
C GLN A 104 3.85 -10.82 -6.19
N ALA A 105 3.87 -10.91 -7.52
CA ALA A 105 2.72 -10.55 -8.34
C ALA A 105 1.51 -11.47 -8.09
N ALA A 106 1.75 -12.78 -7.91
CA ALA A 106 0.71 -13.75 -7.60
C ALA A 106 0.07 -13.47 -6.24
N ASP A 107 0.88 -13.21 -5.20
CA ASP A 107 0.38 -12.93 -3.85
C ASP A 107 -0.35 -11.59 -3.79
N ILE A 108 0.15 -10.52 -4.42
CA ILE A 108 -0.58 -9.25 -4.55
C ILE A 108 -1.94 -9.48 -5.22
N GLY A 109 -1.99 -10.27 -6.29
CA GLY A 109 -3.24 -10.62 -6.95
C GLY A 109 -4.21 -11.38 -6.06
N ALA A 110 -3.72 -12.28 -5.21
CA ALA A 110 -4.53 -13.01 -4.23
C ALA A 110 -5.06 -12.08 -3.13
N LEU A 111 -4.20 -11.21 -2.58
CA LEU A 111 -4.56 -10.21 -1.57
C LEU A 111 -5.67 -9.28 -2.06
N MET A 112 -5.60 -8.83 -3.32
CA MET A 112 -6.64 -7.99 -3.91
C MET A 112 -8.00 -8.68 -4.01
N GLN A 113 -8.02 -10.02 -4.16
CA GLN A 113 -9.27 -10.79 -4.19
C GLN A 113 -9.84 -11.01 -2.77
N GLU A 114 -8.97 -11.22 -1.79
CA GLU A 114 -9.36 -11.49 -0.40
C GLU A 114 -9.78 -10.22 0.36
N LEU A 115 -9.00 -9.15 0.24
CA LEU A 115 -9.14 -7.91 1.01
C LEU A 115 -9.68 -6.74 0.17
N GLY A 116 -10.27 -7.00 -0.99
CA GLY A 116 -10.68 -5.95 -1.95
C GLY A 116 -11.61 -4.86 -1.39
N SER A 117 -12.23 -5.09 -0.22
CA SER A 117 -13.03 -4.09 0.51
C SER A 117 -12.28 -3.36 1.63
N ASP A 118 -11.17 -3.90 2.14
CA ASP A 118 -10.35 -3.30 3.20
C ASP A 118 -9.05 -2.76 2.59
N ILE A 119 -9.19 -1.59 1.95
CA ILE A 119 -8.09 -0.97 1.21
C ILE A 119 -6.88 -0.63 2.10
N PRO A 120 -7.04 -0.09 3.32
CA PRO A 120 -5.89 0.20 4.17
C PRO A 120 -5.12 -1.05 4.56
N GLN A 121 -5.81 -2.14 4.93
CA GLN A 121 -5.16 -3.39 5.28
C GLN A 121 -4.48 -4.02 4.05
N LEU A 122 -5.13 -3.95 2.89
CA LEU A 122 -4.55 -4.36 1.61
C LEU A 122 -3.26 -3.59 1.29
N ARG A 123 -3.21 -2.28 1.55
CA ARG A 123 -2.00 -1.46 1.32
C ARG A 123 -0.81 -1.89 2.19
N LEU A 124 -1.05 -2.22 3.45
CA LEU A 124 0.00 -2.72 4.35
C LEU A 124 0.65 -3.98 3.80
N GLN A 125 -0.18 -4.94 3.39
CA GLN A 125 0.29 -6.24 2.90
C GLN A 125 0.94 -6.13 1.52
N VAL A 126 0.36 -5.35 0.61
CA VAL A 126 0.98 -5.08 -0.71
C VAL A 126 2.34 -4.43 -0.53
N LEU A 127 2.47 -3.44 0.37
CA LEU A 127 3.76 -2.79 0.61
C LEU A 127 4.79 -3.75 1.20
N ALA A 128 4.39 -4.58 2.16
CA ALA A 128 5.25 -5.61 2.73
C ALA A 128 5.72 -6.60 1.64
N THR A 129 4.82 -7.07 0.78
CA THR A 129 5.15 -7.95 -0.35
C THR A 129 6.15 -7.32 -1.31
N ILE A 130 6.01 -6.02 -1.62
CA ILE A 130 6.94 -5.28 -2.48
C ILE A 130 8.33 -5.20 -1.84
N LEU A 131 8.40 -4.87 -0.54
CA LEU A 131 9.65 -4.58 0.15
C LEU A 131 10.40 -5.82 0.67
N GLN A 132 9.74 -6.97 0.83
CA GLN A 132 10.31 -8.15 1.50
C GLN A 132 11.66 -8.62 0.92
N PRO A 133 11.84 -8.80 -0.40
CA PRO A 133 13.12 -9.26 -0.93
C PRO A 133 14.26 -8.28 -0.66
N ALA A 134 13.98 -6.98 -0.80
CA ALA A 134 14.96 -5.93 -0.59
C ALA A 134 15.31 -5.73 0.90
N TYR A 135 14.34 -5.91 1.79
CA TYR A 135 14.54 -5.83 3.24
C TYR A 135 15.38 -7.01 3.76
N ASP A 136 15.05 -8.22 3.34
CA ASP A 136 15.72 -9.43 3.84
C ASP A 136 17.03 -9.75 3.11
N GLY A 137 17.25 -9.13 1.94
CA GLY A 137 18.38 -9.43 1.06
C GLY A 137 18.32 -10.84 0.46
N THR A 138 17.11 -11.42 0.37
CA THR A 138 16.86 -12.78 -0.12
C THR A 138 15.84 -12.78 -1.26
N ALA A 139 15.64 -13.96 -1.88
CA ALA A 139 14.50 -14.16 -2.75
C ALA A 139 13.17 -13.99 -1.98
N TYR A 140 12.09 -13.78 -2.74
CA TYR A 140 10.76 -13.60 -2.17
C TYR A 140 10.31 -14.81 -1.34
N ASP A 141 9.80 -14.53 -0.14
CA ASP A 141 9.28 -15.51 0.81
C ASP A 141 8.00 -14.97 1.47
N SER A 142 6.86 -15.60 1.13
CA SER A 142 5.54 -15.19 1.61
C SER A 142 5.41 -15.26 3.14
N ASP A 143 6.09 -16.20 3.78
CA ASP A 143 6.00 -16.41 5.23
C ASP A 143 6.63 -15.24 6.01
N ARG A 144 7.54 -14.49 5.36
CA ARG A 144 8.21 -13.33 5.95
C ARG A 144 7.43 -12.02 5.79
N VAL A 145 6.43 -11.99 4.90
CA VAL A 145 5.61 -10.80 4.64
C VAL A 145 4.87 -10.35 5.89
N ALA A 146 4.31 -11.28 6.67
CA ALA A 146 3.57 -10.96 7.90
C ALA A 146 4.44 -10.27 8.97
N VAL A 147 5.73 -10.61 9.03
CA VAL A 147 6.67 -9.95 9.95
C VAL A 147 6.96 -8.52 9.48
N LEU A 148 7.11 -8.34 8.17
CA LEU A 148 7.40 -7.06 7.56
C LEU A 148 6.19 -6.10 7.59
N GLU A 149 4.97 -6.64 7.54
CA GLU A 149 3.72 -5.87 7.65
C GLU A 149 3.72 -4.98 8.91
N VAL A 150 4.16 -5.54 10.04
CA VAL A 150 4.26 -4.80 11.31
C VAL A 150 5.22 -3.61 11.19
N LEU A 151 6.32 -3.76 10.46
CA LEU A 151 7.29 -2.69 10.24
C LEU A 151 6.77 -1.66 9.23
N CYS A 152 5.99 -2.08 8.25
CA CYS A 152 5.36 -1.22 7.26
C CYS A 152 4.28 -0.31 7.85
N ALA A 153 3.69 -0.68 9.00
CA ALA A 153 2.68 0.12 9.70
C ALA A 153 3.17 1.53 10.08
N ASP A 154 4.48 1.70 10.28
CA ASP A 154 5.09 2.98 10.63
C ASP A 154 5.47 3.84 9.41
N ILE A 155 5.31 3.32 8.19
CA ILE A 155 5.62 4.07 6.96
C ILE A 155 4.53 5.13 6.74
N LYS A 156 4.97 6.35 6.40
CA LYS A 156 4.08 7.46 6.06
C LYS A 156 3.35 7.25 4.73
N LEU A 157 2.12 7.74 4.63
CA LEU A 157 1.34 7.67 3.39
C LEU A 157 2.07 8.27 2.19
N ARG A 158 2.84 9.36 2.38
CA ARG A 158 3.61 9.98 1.28
C ARG A 158 4.62 9.03 0.62
N ASP A 159 5.16 8.09 1.38
CA ASP A 159 6.18 7.15 0.89
C ASP A 159 5.52 5.85 0.41
N ALA A 160 4.44 5.43 1.07
CA ALA A 160 3.73 4.19 0.79
C ALA A 160 2.80 4.26 -0.44
N LEU A 161 2.06 5.36 -0.61
CA LEU A 161 1.03 5.47 -1.64
C LEU A 161 1.61 5.35 -3.06
N PRO A 162 2.73 6.02 -3.42
CA PRO A 162 3.30 5.88 -4.76
C PRO A 162 3.70 4.44 -5.14
N LEU A 163 3.95 3.58 -4.14
CA LEU A 163 4.33 2.18 -4.37
C LEU A 163 3.11 1.26 -4.46
N THR A 164 2.11 1.51 -3.62
CA THR A 164 0.91 0.67 -3.52
C THR A 164 -0.14 1.04 -4.56
N ASP A 165 -0.24 2.31 -4.96
CA ASP A 165 -1.21 2.80 -5.96
C ASP A 165 -0.98 2.25 -7.36
N PHE A 166 0.25 1.83 -7.68
CA PHE A 166 0.51 1.12 -8.93
C PHE A 166 -0.38 -0.14 -9.06
N PHE A 167 -0.62 -0.83 -7.95
CA PHE A 167 -1.48 -2.01 -7.89
C PHE A 167 -2.91 -1.68 -7.45
N LEU A 168 -3.10 -0.59 -6.71
CA LEU A 168 -4.37 -0.18 -6.10
C LEU A 168 -4.94 1.15 -6.65
N PRO A 169 -4.93 1.40 -7.98
CA PRO A 169 -5.25 2.73 -8.55
C PRO A 169 -6.69 3.17 -8.30
N SER A 170 -7.61 2.20 -8.14
CA SER A 170 -9.04 2.43 -7.90
C SER A 170 -9.36 3.10 -6.56
N THR A 171 -8.37 3.24 -5.68
CA THR A 171 -8.59 3.62 -4.28
C THR A 171 -8.09 5.02 -3.93
N THR A 172 -7.29 5.63 -4.82
CA THR A 172 -6.96 7.06 -4.81
C THR A 172 -7.73 7.86 -5.86
N ALA A 173 -8.27 7.20 -6.88
CA ALA A 173 -9.26 7.77 -7.78
C ALA A 173 -10.65 7.78 -7.11
N SER A 174 -10.98 8.87 -6.44
CA SER A 174 -12.39 9.19 -6.17
C SER A 174 -13.14 9.18 -7.50
N ALA A 175 -13.98 8.15 -7.71
CA ALA A 175 -14.96 8.02 -8.80
C ALA A 175 -14.53 8.56 -10.19
N GLY A 176 -13.45 8.04 -10.77
CA GLY A 176 -13.13 8.20 -12.19
C GLY A 176 -13.35 6.88 -12.91
N ALA A 177 -14.14 6.86 -13.99
CA ALA A 177 -14.46 5.66 -14.75
C ALA A 177 -13.22 4.80 -15.01
N THR A 178 -13.31 3.51 -14.66
CA THR A 178 -12.27 2.51 -14.87
C THR A 178 -11.80 2.56 -16.32
N PRO A 179 -10.51 2.73 -16.61
CA PRO A 179 -10.01 2.47 -17.96
C PRO A 179 -10.28 0.99 -18.29
N PRO A 180 -10.63 0.67 -19.55
CA PRO A 180 -10.98 -0.68 -19.92
C PRO A 180 -9.85 -1.65 -19.59
N SER A 181 -10.20 -2.69 -18.85
CA SER A 181 -9.34 -3.81 -18.48
C SER A 181 -8.58 -4.31 -19.71
N SER A 182 -7.24 -4.17 -19.71
CA SER A 182 -6.40 -4.85 -20.67
C SER A 182 -6.30 -6.30 -20.24
N SER A 183 -7.21 -7.12 -20.75
CA SER A 183 -7.12 -8.57 -20.68
C SER A 183 -5.76 -9.02 -21.21
N ALA A 184 -4.82 -9.30 -20.31
CA ALA A 184 -3.69 -10.16 -20.61
C ALA A 184 -4.20 -11.61 -20.66
N SER A 185 -4.97 -11.93 -21.69
CA SER A 185 -5.21 -13.32 -22.07
C SER A 185 -3.87 -13.89 -22.54
N PRO A 186 -3.33 -14.95 -21.92
CA PRO A 186 -2.19 -15.65 -22.49
C PRO A 186 -2.68 -16.29 -23.78
N SER A 187 -2.29 -15.71 -24.92
CA SER A 187 -2.47 -16.36 -26.22
C SER A 187 -1.52 -17.55 -26.27
N ALA A 188 -2.00 -18.70 -25.81
CA ALA A 188 -1.48 -20.00 -26.20
C ALA A 188 -1.65 -20.12 -27.72
N VAL A 189 -0.59 -19.77 -28.46
CA VAL A 189 -0.51 -20.03 -29.90
C VAL A 189 -0.54 -21.56 -30.07
N PRO A 190 -1.56 -22.15 -30.71
CA PRO A 190 -1.53 -23.56 -31.03
C PRO A 190 -0.49 -23.76 -32.13
N SER A 191 0.51 -24.60 -31.85
CA SER A 191 1.51 -25.03 -32.81
C SER A 191 0.85 -25.46 -34.12
N ARG A 192 1.06 -24.69 -35.19
CA ARG A 192 0.62 -25.05 -36.54
C ARG A 192 1.39 -26.29 -37.00
N LEU A 193 0.66 -27.33 -37.38
CA LEU A 193 1.17 -28.47 -38.13
C LEU A 193 1.73 -27.99 -39.49
N PRO A 194 2.90 -28.49 -39.93
CA PRO A 194 3.50 -28.07 -41.18
C PRO A 194 2.69 -28.59 -42.37
N THR A 195 2.30 -27.67 -43.25
CA THR A 195 1.76 -27.99 -44.56
C THR A 195 2.92 -28.26 -45.51
N SER A 196 3.06 -29.49 -45.99
CA SER A 196 3.78 -29.78 -47.22
C SER A 196 3.11 -30.97 -47.90
N ALA A 197 2.34 -30.63 -48.92
CA ALA A 197 1.84 -31.57 -49.91
C ALA A 197 3.02 -32.12 -50.72
N ALA A 198 3.06 -33.43 -50.92
CA ALA A 198 3.81 -34.03 -52.02
C ALA A 198 2.91 -35.01 -52.76
N LEU A 199 2.75 -34.69 -54.04
CA LEU A 199 2.00 -35.31 -55.11
C LEU A 199 2.68 -36.63 -55.53
N ALA A 200 1.96 -37.73 -55.69
CA ALA A 200 2.42 -38.86 -56.51
C ALA A 200 1.24 -39.61 -57.13
N LYS A 201 1.09 -39.44 -58.45
CA LYS A 201 0.32 -40.29 -59.38
C LYS A 201 1.27 -41.29 -60.04
N SER A 202 0.71 -42.39 -60.55
CA SER A 202 1.31 -43.47 -61.38
C SER A 202 1.98 -44.57 -60.55
N GLY A 203 1.72 -45.87 -60.69
CA GLY A 203 1.03 -46.66 -61.72
C GLY A 203 1.88 -47.91 -62.01
N ILE A 204 1.33 -49.11 -61.69
CA ILE A 204 1.45 -50.46 -62.30
C ILE A 204 2.90 -51.02 -62.52
N PRO A 205 3.19 -52.27 -62.12
CA PRO A 205 2.85 -53.46 -62.93
C PRO A 205 1.79 -54.39 -62.31
#